data_AF-A0A349BWX3-F1
#
_entry.id   AF-A0A349BWX3-F1
#
_cell.length_a   1.000
_cell.length_b   1.000
_cell.length_c   1.000
_cell.angle_alpha   90.00
_cell.angle_beta   90.00
_cell.angle_gamma   90.00
#
_symmetry.space_group_name_H-M   'P 1'
#
loop_
_entity.id
_entity.type
_entity.pdbx_description
1 polymer ?
#
loop_
_entity_poly.entity_id
_entity_poly.type
_entity_poly.pdbx_seq_one_letter_code
_entity_poly.pdbx_strand_id
1 'polypeptide(L)'
;MKNALQKFGKFLSAMVMPNIGAFIAWGFITALFIPAGWLPNEKLAAIQPYMLFYLLPVLIAYTGGKMVGGDRGGVIGGIAVMGAIAGVGGTEGQPMLMGAMIMGPLAGWVIKQFDKFMEDKMPAGFEMLINNFSVGILGMLLAIFGSYIMSPLMTGIMNVLTAGVNALVNAHLLP
;
A
#
# COMPACT_ATOMS: atom_id res chain seq x y z
N MET A 1 -5.49 26.77 0.42
CA MET A 1 -5.38 25.59 1.32
C MET A 1 -6.56 24.64 1.24
N LYS A 2 -7.83 25.08 1.41
CA LYS A 2 -9.03 24.20 1.32
C LYS A 2 -9.09 23.30 0.07
N ASN A 3 -8.77 23.85 -1.12
CA ASN A 3 -8.82 23.08 -2.38
C ASN A 3 -7.72 22.01 -2.52
N ALA A 4 -6.53 22.24 -1.97
CA ALA A 4 -5.42 21.28 -2.06
C ALA A 4 -5.65 20.09 -1.12
N LEU A 5 -6.11 20.37 0.10
CA LEU A 5 -6.45 19.34 1.08
C LEU A 5 -7.62 18.47 0.60
N GLN A 6 -8.65 19.07 0.00
CA GLN A 6 -9.75 18.33 -0.61
C GLN A 6 -9.32 17.47 -1.79
N LYS A 7 -8.43 17.98 -2.67
CA LYS A 7 -7.90 17.20 -3.78
C LYS A 7 -7.07 16.01 -3.30
N PHE A 8 -6.24 16.22 -2.28
CA PHE A 8 -5.44 15.15 -1.66
C PHE A 8 -6.34 14.09 -1.02
N GLY A 9 -7.35 14.49 -0.24
CA GLY A 9 -8.32 13.56 0.33
C GLY A 9 -9.06 12.76 -0.75
N LYS A 10 -9.55 13.42 -1.80
CA LYS A 10 -10.19 12.75 -2.95
C LYS A 10 -9.26 11.75 -3.63
N PHE A 11 -7.98 12.08 -3.77
CA PHE A 11 -6.97 11.20 -4.35
C PHE A 11 -6.79 9.94 -3.49
N LEU A 12 -6.60 10.09 -2.17
CA LEU A 12 -6.49 8.97 -1.25
C LEU A 12 -7.75 8.09 -1.25
N SER A 13 -8.94 8.69 -1.25
CA SER A 13 -10.20 7.94 -1.36
C SER A 13 -10.28 7.16 -2.67
N ALA A 14 -9.83 7.74 -3.79
CA ALA A 14 -9.83 7.07 -5.09
C ALA A 14 -8.89 5.86 -5.16
N MET A 15 -7.92 5.75 -4.26
CA MET A 15 -7.08 4.55 -4.13
C MET A 15 -7.79 3.40 -3.42
N VAL A 16 -8.73 3.71 -2.52
CA VAL A 16 -9.43 2.71 -1.70
C VAL A 16 -10.75 2.27 -2.33
N MET A 17 -11.50 3.22 -2.92
CA MET A 17 -12.86 2.97 -3.41
C MET A 17 -12.97 1.81 -4.41
N PRO A 18 -12.08 1.67 -5.43
CA PRO A 18 -12.14 0.54 -6.35
C PRO A 18 -11.91 -0.82 -5.68
N ASN A 19 -11.32 -0.82 -4.49
CA ASN A 19 -10.95 -2.01 -3.73
C ASN A 19 -11.94 -2.34 -2.60
N ILE A 20 -13.05 -1.60 -2.46
CA ILE A 20 -14.03 -1.78 -1.37
C ILE A 20 -14.52 -3.24 -1.28
N GLY A 21 -14.69 -3.94 -2.40
CA GLY A 21 -15.07 -5.36 -2.39
C GLY A 21 -14.10 -6.25 -1.60
N ALA A 22 -12.79 -5.97 -1.67
CA ALA A 22 -11.78 -6.70 -0.89
C ALA A 22 -11.86 -6.38 0.60
N PHE A 23 -12.14 -5.12 0.96
CA PHE A 23 -12.39 -4.72 2.35
C PHE A 23 -13.64 -5.37 2.93
N ILE A 24 -14.71 -5.46 2.13
CA ILE A 24 -15.95 -6.14 2.53
C ILE A 24 -15.69 -7.63 2.75
N ALA A 25 -14.98 -8.29 1.84
CA ALA A 25 -14.64 -9.71 1.99
C ALA A 25 -13.79 -9.96 3.24
N TRP A 26 -12.75 -9.13 3.48
CA TRP A 26 -11.97 -9.17 4.71
C TRP A 26 -12.82 -8.93 5.96
N GLY A 27 -13.77 -8.00 5.90
CA GLY A 27 -14.72 -7.71 6.96
C GLY A 27 -15.61 -8.90 7.29
N PHE A 28 -16.13 -9.63 6.29
CA PHE A 28 -16.90 -10.85 6.51
C PHE A 28 -16.06 -11.96 7.13
N ILE A 29 -14.83 -12.18 6.65
CA ILE A 29 -13.92 -13.17 7.27
C ILE A 29 -13.66 -12.81 8.73
N THR A 30 -13.44 -11.53 9.01
CA THR A 30 -13.21 -11.00 10.36
C THR A 30 -14.44 -11.21 11.25
N ALA A 31 -15.64 -10.83 10.79
CA ALA A 31 -16.86 -10.91 11.59
C ALA A 31 -17.32 -12.35 11.84
N LEU A 32 -17.09 -13.26 10.88
CA LEU A 32 -17.57 -14.64 10.99
C LEU A 32 -16.58 -15.53 11.71
N PHE A 33 -15.31 -15.58 11.29
CA PHE A 33 -14.47 -16.75 11.58
C PHE A 33 -13.38 -16.55 12.62
N ILE A 34 -13.01 -15.31 12.95
CA ILE A 34 -11.99 -15.06 13.99
C ILE A 34 -12.50 -15.53 15.37
N PRO A 35 -11.64 -15.65 16.40
CA PRO A 35 -12.07 -16.11 17.73
C PRO A 35 -13.23 -15.31 18.35
N ALA A 36 -13.31 -14.01 18.06
CA ALA A 36 -14.38 -13.11 18.50
C ALA A 36 -15.58 -13.03 17.53
N GLY A 37 -15.57 -13.80 16.45
CA GLY A 37 -16.60 -13.79 15.41
C GLY A 37 -17.85 -14.60 15.74
N TRP A 38 -18.86 -14.55 14.87
CA TRP A 38 -20.14 -15.25 15.05
C TRP A 38 -20.05 -16.77 14.87
N LEU A 39 -19.12 -17.25 14.04
CA LEU A 39 -18.90 -18.65 13.69
C LEU A 39 -17.39 -18.98 13.74
N PRO A 40 -16.74 -18.95 14.92
CA PRO A 40 -15.29 -19.11 15.02
C PRO A 40 -14.79 -20.40 14.38
N ASN A 41 -13.77 -20.27 13.53
CA ASN A 41 -13.12 -21.39 12.85
C ASN A 41 -11.66 -21.07 12.59
N GLU A 42 -10.73 -21.77 13.25
CA GLU A 42 -9.29 -21.49 13.18
C GLU A 42 -8.74 -21.51 11.75
N LYS A 43 -9.17 -22.49 10.94
CA LYS A 43 -8.70 -22.63 9.56
C LYS A 43 -9.14 -21.47 8.67
N LEU A 44 -10.38 -21.01 8.84
CA LEU A 44 -10.91 -19.87 8.06
C LEU A 44 -10.42 -18.52 8.61
N ALA A 45 -10.26 -18.41 9.94
CA ALA A 45 -9.69 -17.23 10.60
C ALA A 45 -8.28 -16.93 10.08
N ALA A 46 -7.49 -17.96 9.79
CA ALA A 46 -6.13 -17.81 9.27
C ALA A 46 -6.04 -17.00 7.96
N ILE A 47 -7.13 -16.85 7.21
CA ILE A 47 -7.20 -16.02 5.98
C ILE A 47 -7.10 -14.52 6.32
N GLN A 48 -7.68 -14.11 7.45
CA GLN A 48 -7.82 -12.71 7.86
C GLN A 48 -6.50 -11.93 7.84
N PRO A 49 -5.40 -12.42 8.47
CA PRO A 49 -4.15 -11.68 8.48
C PRO A 49 -3.56 -11.54 7.08
N TYR A 50 -3.63 -12.56 6.21
CA TYR A 50 -3.07 -12.43 4.86
C TYR A 50 -3.82 -11.40 4.02
N MET A 51 -5.13 -11.26 4.22
CA MET A 51 -5.90 -10.21 3.57
C MET A 51 -5.50 -8.81 4.09
N LEU A 52 -5.41 -8.65 5.41
CA LEU A 52 -5.14 -7.37 6.05
C LEU A 52 -3.72 -6.85 5.76
N PHE A 53 -2.72 -7.74 5.86
CA PHE A 53 -1.32 -7.37 5.80
C PHE A 53 -0.74 -7.38 4.39
N TYR A 54 -1.29 -8.17 3.47
CA TYR A 54 -0.79 -8.26 2.10
C TYR A 54 -1.81 -7.77 1.08
N LEU A 55 -2.98 -8.41 0.98
CA LEU A 55 -3.93 -8.16 -0.11
C LEU A 55 -4.37 -6.69 -0.14
N LEU A 56 -4.86 -6.16 0.99
CA LEU A 56 -5.41 -4.81 1.03
C LEU A 56 -4.35 -3.72 0.75
N PRO A 57 -3.16 -3.74 1.38
CA PRO A 57 -2.08 -2.82 1.02
C PRO A 57 -1.64 -2.94 -0.44
N VAL A 58 -1.49 -4.16 -0.97
CA VAL A 58 -1.08 -4.38 -2.38
C VAL A 58 -2.09 -3.79 -3.35
N LEU A 59 -3.38 -4.01 -3.12
CA LEU A 59 -4.44 -3.45 -3.95
C LEU A 59 -4.45 -1.92 -3.92
N ILE A 60 -4.31 -1.31 -2.73
CA ILE A 60 -4.20 0.15 -2.61
C ILE A 60 -2.99 0.67 -3.38
N ALA A 61 -1.81 0.06 -3.20
CA ALA A 61 -0.60 0.48 -3.87
C ALA A 61 -0.70 0.33 -5.38
N TYR A 62 -1.30 -0.76 -5.86
CA TYR A 62 -1.59 -0.99 -7.27
C TYR A 62 -2.51 0.09 -7.82
N THR A 63 -3.62 0.41 -7.15
CA THR A 63 -4.53 1.45 -7.62
C THR A 63 -3.85 2.82 -7.64
N GLY A 64 -3.12 3.20 -6.59
CA GLY A 64 -2.39 4.47 -6.56
C GLY A 64 -1.30 4.57 -7.62
N GLY A 65 -0.54 3.50 -7.81
CA GLY A 65 0.47 3.43 -8.87
C GLY A 65 -0.16 3.53 -10.25
N LYS A 66 -1.30 2.86 -10.46
CA LYS A 66 -2.05 2.91 -11.72
C LYS A 66 -2.60 4.29 -12.03
N MET A 67 -3.07 5.02 -11.02
CA MET A 67 -3.53 6.40 -11.18
C MET A 67 -2.43 7.35 -11.65
N VAL A 68 -1.15 7.06 -11.38
CA VAL A 68 -0.03 7.92 -11.76
C VAL A 68 0.65 7.46 -13.05
N GLY A 69 0.95 6.15 -13.15
CA GLY A 69 1.79 5.54 -14.19
C GLY A 69 1.10 4.46 -15.02
N GLY A 70 -0.24 4.40 -15.05
CA GLY A 70 -0.98 3.40 -15.83
C GLY A 70 -0.77 1.97 -15.33
N ASP A 71 -1.06 0.95 -16.15
CA ASP A 71 -1.01 -0.45 -15.69
C ASP A 71 0.37 -0.85 -15.15
N ARG A 72 1.45 -0.38 -15.79
CA ARG A 72 2.82 -0.60 -15.31
C ARG A 72 3.07 0.06 -13.95
N GLY A 73 2.52 1.27 -13.77
CA GLY A 73 2.46 1.96 -12.48
C GLY A 73 1.78 1.13 -11.38
N GLY A 74 0.71 0.42 -11.73
CA GLY A 74 0.04 -0.47 -10.78
C GLY A 74 0.93 -1.63 -10.36
N VAL A 75 1.52 -2.33 -11.33
CA VAL A 75 2.39 -3.49 -11.05
C VAL A 75 3.59 -3.08 -10.19
N ILE A 76 4.30 -2.01 -10.55
CA ILE A 76 5.45 -1.54 -9.78
C ILE A 76 5.04 -1.08 -8.37
N GLY A 77 3.85 -0.46 -8.21
CA GLY A 77 3.29 -0.09 -6.91
C GLY A 77 3.05 -1.30 -6.01
N GLY A 78 2.49 -2.37 -6.58
CA GLY A 78 2.31 -3.65 -5.89
C GLY A 78 3.64 -4.27 -5.43
N ILE A 79 4.67 -4.25 -6.27
CA ILE A 79 6.01 -4.74 -5.90
C ILE A 79 6.61 -3.88 -4.78
N ALA A 80 6.53 -2.55 -4.91
CA ALA A 80 7.15 -1.62 -3.98
C ALA A 80 6.59 -1.73 -2.55
N VAL A 81 5.26 -1.93 -2.42
CA VAL A 81 4.65 -2.06 -1.08
C VAL A 81 5.00 -3.39 -0.40
N MET A 82 5.29 -4.45 -1.16
CA MET A 82 5.78 -5.71 -0.57
C MET A 82 7.08 -5.51 0.20
N GLY A 83 7.95 -4.63 -0.29
CA GLY A 83 9.15 -4.22 0.43
C GLY A 83 8.83 -3.54 1.76
N ALA A 84 7.89 -2.59 1.76
CA ALA A 84 7.45 -1.92 2.99
C ALA A 84 6.80 -2.89 3.99
N ILE A 85 5.99 -3.84 3.53
CA ILE A 85 5.38 -4.88 4.37
C ILE A 85 6.46 -5.77 4.99
N ALA A 86 7.41 -6.23 4.19
CA ALA A 86 8.52 -7.05 4.67
C ALA A 86 9.38 -6.31 5.72
N GLY A 87 9.63 -5.02 5.50
CA GLY A 87 10.45 -4.21 6.40
C GLY A 87 9.86 -3.98 7.80
N VAL A 88 8.57 -4.28 8.02
CA VAL A 88 7.93 -4.24 9.34
C VAL A 88 7.59 -5.61 9.91
N GLY A 89 8.09 -6.70 9.30
CA GLY A 89 7.86 -8.06 9.80
C GLY A 89 6.61 -8.74 9.23
N GLY A 90 6.05 -8.24 8.12
CA GLY A 90 4.90 -8.88 7.48
C GLY A 90 3.65 -8.87 8.36
N THR A 91 3.15 -10.05 8.71
CA THR A 91 1.96 -10.22 9.57
C THR A 91 2.22 -9.97 11.05
N GLU A 92 3.48 -9.88 11.48
CA GLU A 92 3.86 -9.59 12.86
C GLU A 92 3.97 -8.07 13.13
N GLY A 93 3.99 -7.26 12.07
CA GLY A 93 4.10 -5.81 12.12
C GLY A 93 2.76 -5.07 12.17
N GLN A 94 2.78 -3.83 11.68
CA GLN A 94 1.56 -3.07 11.40
C GLN A 94 1.11 -3.21 9.93
N PRO A 95 -0.21 -3.24 9.64
CA PRO A 95 -0.70 -3.24 8.27
C PRO A 95 -0.26 -1.98 7.50
N MET A 96 0.39 -2.17 6.35
CA MET A 96 0.97 -1.09 5.54
C MET A 96 -0.04 -0.34 4.67
N LEU A 97 -1.27 -0.07 5.15
CA LEU A 97 -2.30 0.63 4.37
C LEU A 97 -1.87 2.08 4.03
N MET A 98 -1.35 2.81 5.01
CA MET A 98 -0.84 4.17 4.78
C MET A 98 0.47 4.15 3.97
N GLY A 99 1.35 3.17 4.23
CA GLY A 99 2.54 2.95 3.43
C GLY A 99 2.21 2.70 1.96
N ALA A 100 1.18 1.92 1.67
CA ALA A 100 0.66 1.68 0.32
C ALA A 100 0.18 2.97 -0.37
N MET A 101 -0.48 3.84 0.40
CA MET A 101 -0.97 5.14 -0.11
C MET A 101 0.15 6.07 -0.55
N ILE A 102 1.35 5.93 0.02
CA ILE A 102 2.54 6.70 -0.34
C ILE A 102 3.32 5.99 -1.45
N MET A 103 3.61 4.70 -1.25
CA MET A 103 4.46 3.90 -2.13
C MET A 103 3.84 3.69 -3.50
N GLY A 104 2.52 3.49 -3.59
CA GLY A 104 1.84 3.27 -4.87
C GLY A 104 2.05 4.43 -5.85
N PRO A 105 1.59 5.66 -5.53
CA PRO A 105 1.78 6.83 -6.38
C PRO A 105 3.25 7.15 -6.65
N LEU A 106 4.13 6.97 -5.66
CA LEU A 106 5.59 7.15 -5.82
C LEU A 106 6.14 6.20 -6.88
N ALA A 107 5.80 4.91 -6.81
CA ALA A 107 6.24 3.91 -7.76
C ALA A 107 5.68 4.18 -9.17
N GLY A 108 4.39 4.55 -9.24
CA GLY A 108 3.76 4.99 -10.49
C GLY A 108 4.44 6.22 -11.10
N TRP A 109 4.91 7.16 -10.27
CA TRP A 109 5.67 8.32 -10.74
C TRP A 109 7.04 7.92 -11.28
N VAL A 110 7.77 7.03 -10.59
CA VAL A 110 9.10 6.55 -11.03
C VAL A 110 9.02 5.87 -12.39
N ILE A 111 8.09 4.93 -12.59
CA ILE A 111 7.96 4.26 -13.89
C ILE A 111 7.49 5.22 -14.98
N LYS A 112 6.62 6.18 -14.65
CA LYS A 112 6.20 7.22 -15.60
C LYS A 112 7.36 8.08 -16.09
N GLN A 113 8.33 8.39 -15.23
CA GLN A 113 9.53 9.13 -15.64
C GLN A 113 10.44 8.27 -16.53
N PHE A 114 10.61 7.00 -16.17
CA PHE A 114 11.38 6.06 -16.99
C PHE A 114 10.76 5.91 -18.39
N ASP A 115 9.45 5.75 -18.47
CA ASP A 115 8.71 5.56 -19.72
C ASP A 115 8.87 6.76 -20.66
N LYS A 116 8.73 7.98 -20.11
CA LYS A 116 8.99 9.22 -20.86
C LYS A 116 10.43 9.32 -21.35
N PHE A 117 11.39 8.85 -20.57
CA PHE A 117 12.80 8.89 -20.97
C PHE A 117 13.13 7.88 -22.07
N MET A 118 12.36 6.80 -22.17
CA MET A 118 12.58 5.69 -23.10
C MET A 118 11.71 5.75 -24.37
N GLU A 119 10.72 6.64 -24.44
CA GLU A 119 9.74 6.73 -25.54
C GLU A 119 10.38 6.68 -26.94
N ASP A 120 11.43 7.47 -27.19
CA ASP A 120 12.15 7.50 -28.48
C ASP A 120 13.40 6.61 -28.54
N LYS A 121 13.65 5.82 -27.48
CA LYS A 121 14.88 5.01 -27.32
C LYS A 121 14.62 3.52 -27.36
N MET A 122 13.37 3.10 -27.51
CA MET A 122 13.00 1.68 -27.58
C MET A 122 13.18 1.16 -29.01
N PRO A 123 14.08 0.19 -29.24
CA PRO A 123 14.19 -0.47 -30.53
C PRO A 123 12.93 -1.31 -30.79
N ALA A 124 12.46 -1.29 -32.04
CA ALA A 124 11.33 -2.11 -32.46
C ALA A 124 11.57 -3.59 -32.12
N GLY A 125 10.56 -4.25 -31.55
CA GLY A 125 10.64 -5.65 -31.11
C GLY A 125 11.24 -5.86 -29.70
N PHE A 126 11.93 -4.87 -29.11
CA PHE A 126 12.44 -4.93 -27.74
C PHE A 126 11.55 -4.22 -26.72
N GLU A 127 10.49 -3.53 -27.15
CA GLU A 127 9.58 -2.76 -26.29
C GLU A 127 9.04 -3.57 -25.12
N MET A 128 8.51 -4.77 -25.37
CA MET A 128 7.96 -5.62 -24.30
C MET A 128 9.05 -6.06 -23.31
N LEU A 129 10.26 -6.33 -23.81
CA LEU A 129 11.40 -6.69 -22.97
C LEU A 129 11.76 -5.51 -22.06
N ILE A 130 11.97 -4.33 -22.63
CA ILE A 130 12.32 -3.12 -21.89
C ILE A 130 11.22 -2.76 -20.89
N ASN A 131 9.95 -2.85 -21.29
CA ASN A 131 8.81 -2.52 -20.44
C ASN A 131 8.68 -3.46 -19.24
N ASN A 132 8.88 -4.76 -19.43
CA ASN A 132 8.81 -5.73 -18.33
C ASN A 132 10.06 -5.70 -17.43
N PHE A 133 11.26 -5.62 -18.02
CA PHE A 133 12.50 -5.54 -17.26
C PHE A 133 12.60 -4.26 -16.43
N SER A 134 12.16 -3.12 -16.97
CA SER A 134 12.13 -1.87 -16.20
C SER A 134 11.18 -1.92 -15.02
N VAL A 135 9.98 -2.49 -15.18
CA VAL A 135 9.05 -2.72 -14.06
C VAL A 135 9.69 -3.62 -13.00
N GLY A 136 10.36 -4.69 -13.42
CA GLY A 136 11.06 -5.61 -12.52
C GLY A 136 12.21 -4.94 -11.76
N ILE A 137 13.13 -4.26 -12.46
CA ILE A 137 14.32 -3.63 -11.88
C ILE A 137 13.91 -2.46 -10.99
N LEU A 138 13.09 -1.53 -11.49
CA LEU A 138 12.67 -0.37 -10.70
C LEU A 138 11.76 -0.79 -9.55
N GLY A 139 10.91 -1.80 -9.75
CA GLY A 139 10.10 -2.39 -8.68
C GLY A 139 10.94 -2.99 -7.57
N MET A 140 11.97 -3.76 -7.91
CA MET A 140 12.92 -4.31 -6.94
C MET A 140 13.62 -3.18 -6.15
N LEU A 141 14.12 -2.15 -6.83
CA LEU A 141 14.77 -1.01 -6.17
C LEU A 141 13.81 -0.29 -5.22
N LEU A 142 12.56 -0.10 -5.63
CA LEU A 142 11.54 0.52 -4.80
C LEU A 142 11.07 -0.38 -3.65
N ALA A 143 11.09 -1.70 -3.80
CA ALA A 143 10.83 -2.63 -2.71
C ALA A 143 11.96 -2.57 -1.66
N ILE A 144 13.22 -2.54 -2.10
CA ILE A 144 14.36 -2.35 -1.19
C ILE A 144 14.22 -1.00 -0.46
N PHE A 145 13.95 0.07 -1.20
CA PHE A 145 13.68 1.40 -0.64
C PHE A 145 12.53 1.35 0.38
N GLY A 146 11.41 0.70 0.04
CA GLY A 146 10.24 0.55 0.91
C GLY A 146 10.60 -0.14 2.22
N SER A 147 11.40 -1.20 2.18
CA SER A 147 11.82 -1.95 3.36
C SER A 147 12.64 -1.12 4.35
N TYR A 148 13.60 -0.33 3.84
CA TYR A 148 14.51 0.43 4.71
C TYR A 148 13.96 1.80 5.13
N ILE A 149 13.17 2.46 4.28
CA ILE A 149 12.76 3.86 4.51
C ILE A 149 11.29 3.96 4.94
N MET A 150 10.39 3.16 4.36
CA MET A 150 8.97 3.24 4.71
C MET A 150 8.71 2.68 6.12
N SER A 151 9.42 1.62 6.51
CA SER A 151 9.32 1.00 7.84
C SER A 151 9.57 1.96 9.01
N PRO A 152 10.72 2.66 9.10
CA PRO A 152 10.97 3.62 10.17
C PRO A 152 10.06 4.84 10.07
N LEU A 153 9.72 5.29 8.85
CA LEU A 153 8.81 6.41 8.65
C LEU A 153 7.43 6.11 9.25
N MET A 154 6.85 4.95 8.94
CA MET A 154 5.54 4.56 9.45
C MET A 154 5.55 4.32 10.95
N THR A 155 6.61 3.69 11.47
CA THR A 155 6.80 3.49 12.92
C THR A 155 6.90 4.83 13.64
N GLY A 156 7.64 5.79 13.09
CA GLY A 156 7.75 7.15 13.62
C GLY A 156 6.41 7.86 13.67
N ILE A 157 5.61 7.80 12.60
CA ILE A 157 4.26 8.38 12.57
C ILE A 157 3.37 7.71 13.63
N MET A 158 3.43 6.38 13.75
CA MET A 158 2.63 5.65 14.73
C MET A 158 3.00 6.07 16.17
N ASN A 159 4.28 6.19 16.47
CA ASN A 159 4.74 6.65 17.79
C ASN A 159 4.23 8.05 18.14
N VAL A 160 4.21 8.98 17.18
CA VAL A 160 3.66 10.32 17.37
C VAL A 160 2.15 10.27 17.61
N LEU A 161 1.42 9.47 16.84
CA LEU A 161 -0.02 9.31 17.02
C LEU A 161 -0.34 8.69 18.39
N THR A 162 0.37 7.63 18.79
CA THR A 162 0.23 7.00 20.10
C THR A 162 0.55 7.99 21.23
N ALA A 163 1.60 8.80 21.10
CA ALA A 163 1.91 9.83 22.08
C ALA A 163 0.80 10.89 22.19
N GLY A 164 0.21 11.29 21.06
CA GLY A 164 -0.93 12.21 21.03
C GLY A 164 -2.18 11.63 21.70
N VAL A 165 -2.50 10.36 21.45
CA VAL A 165 -3.61 9.65 22.10
C VAL A 165 -3.36 9.56 23.61
N ASN A 166 -2.15 9.17 24.03
CA ASN A 166 -1.80 9.08 25.45
C ASN A 166 -1.91 10.43 26.16
N ALA A 167 -1.55 11.54 25.50
CA ALA A 167 -1.74 12.87 26.06
C ALA A 167 -3.23 13.19 26.30
N LEU A 168 -4.11 12.80 25.39
CA LEU A 168 -5.55 12.97 25.54
C LEU A 168 -6.15 12.09 26.64
N VAL A 169 -5.70 10.84 26.76
CA VAL A 169 -6.09 9.92 27.84
C VAL A 169 -5.64 10.46 29.19
N ASN A 170 -4.39 10.91 29.30
CA ASN A 170 -3.86 11.51 30.54
C ASN A 170 -4.63 12.79 30.92
N ALA A 171 -5.11 13.55 29.93
CA ALA A 171 -5.97 14.71 30.13
C ALA A 171 -7.44 14.36 30.41
N HIS A 172 -7.81 13.08 30.50
CA HIS A 172 -9.20 12.58 30.67
C HIS A 172 -10.17 13.07 29.57
N LEU A 173 -9.64 13.39 28.38
CA LEU A 173 -10.43 13.82 27.21
C LEU A 173 -10.88 12.63 26.35
N LEU A 174 -10.31 11.45 26.59
CA LEU A 174 -10.70 10.16 26.03
C LEU A 174 -10.78 9.15 27.19
N PRO A 175 -11.75 8.20 27.15
CA PRO A 175 -11.83 7.13 28.14
C PRO A 175 -10.64 6.17 28.08
#